data_AF-A0A2G5CR33-F1
#
_entry.id   AF-A0A2G5CR33-F1
#
_cell.length_a   1.000
_cell.length_b   1.000
_cell.length_c   1.000
_cell.angle_alpha   90.00
_cell.angle_beta   90.00
_cell.angle_gamma   90.00
#
_symmetry.space_group_name_H-M   'P 1'
#
loop_
_entity.id
_entity.type
_entity.pdbx_description
1 polymer ?
#
loop_
_entity_poly.entity_id
_entity_poly.type
_entity_poly.pdbx_seq_one_letter_code
_entity_poly.pdbx_strand_id
1 'polypeptide(L)'
;MAQENGLVEDEVESNKLKGPTNPMVTPLLTDLYQFTMAYAYWRNGKHLERAVFDLFFRKNPFGGEYTIFAGLEECIRFIANFKFTEEEISYLRSSLPTCEDGFFDYLRGIDCSDVEVYAVSEGTVVFPKMPLLRVEGPVALVQLLETPFVNLINYASLVATNASRHRFVAGKSKALLEFGLRRAQGPDGGISASKYCYLGGFDATRFDSINASD
;
A
#
# COMPACT_ATOMS: atom_id res chain seq x y z
N MET A 1 -48.06 10.94 -7.90
CA MET A 1 -47.20 10.45 -9.00
C MET A 1 -46.29 11.59 -9.40
N ALA A 2 -44.98 11.52 -9.47
CA ALA A 2 -43.96 10.67 -8.89
C ALA A 2 -42.69 11.52 -9.08
N GLN A 3 -41.99 11.87 -8.00
CA GLN A 3 -40.69 12.55 -8.09
C GLN A 3 -39.90 12.33 -6.79
N GLU A 4 -39.59 11.07 -6.53
CA GLU A 4 -38.50 10.64 -5.66
C GLU A 4 -37.80 9.53 -6.44
N ASN A 5 -36.55 9.76 -6.83
CA ASN A 5 -35.58 8.75 -7.28
C ASN A 5 -34.25 9.37 -7.77
N GLY A 6 -34.11 10.70 -7.81
CA GLY A 6 -32.87 11.34 -8.29
C GLY A 6 -31.81 11.65 -7.23
N LEU A 7 -32.02 11.33 -5.95
CA LEU A 7 -31.11 11.69 -4.85
C LEU A 7 -30.25 10.54 -4.32
N VAL A 8 -30.48 9.31 -4.80
CA VAL A 8 -29.78 8.11 -4.28
C VAL A 8 -28.57 7.72 -5.14
N GLU A 9 -28.51 8.15 -6.41
CA GLU A 9 -27.42 7.75 -7.31
C GLU A 9 -26.14 8.58 -7.11
N ASP A 10 -26.25 9.86 -6.76
CA ASP A 10 -25.08 10.76 -6.59
C ASP A 10 -24.28 10.52 -5.29
N GLU A 11 -24.90 9.99 -4.23
CA GLU A 11 -24.16 9.67 -2.99
C GLU A 11 -23.31 8.39 -3.12
N VAL A 12 -23.69 7.45 -4.00
CA VAL A 12 -22.99 6.17 -4.17
C VAL A 12 -21.71 6.34 -4.98
N GLU A 13 -21.66 7.30 -5.90
CA GLU A 13 -20.45 7.59 -6.69
C GLU A 13 -19.36 8.32 -5.88
N SER A 14 -19.75 8.98 -4.79
CA SER A 14 -18.85 9.75 -3.91
C SER A 14 -17.95 8.90 -3.00
N ASN A 15 -18.24 7.60 -2.84
CA ASN A 15 -17.58 6.71 -1.88
C ASN A 15 -16.52 5.76 -2.46
N LYS A 16 -16.18 5.88 -3.75
CA LYS A 16 -15.06 5.10 -4.31
C LYS A 16 -13.73 5.72 -3.86
N LEU A 17 -12.99 4.98 -3.04
CA LEU A 17 -11.63 5.31 -2.67
C LEU A 17 -10.80 5.52 -3.95
N LYS A 18 -10.24 6.73 -4.11
CA LYS A 18 -9.31 7.02 -5.20
C LYS A 18 -8.13 6.05 -5.13
N GLY A 19 -7.60 5.68 -6.31
CA GLY A 19 -6.43 4.82 -6.43
C GLY A 19 -5.19 5.32 -5.67
N PRO A 20 -4.13 4.49 -5.60
CA PRO A 20 -2.87 4.87 -4.97
C PRO A 20 -2.36 6.22 -5.48
N THR A 21 -1.70 6.98 -4.61
CA THR A 21 -1.14 8.28 -4.96
C THR A 21 -0.07 8.14 -6.06
N ASN A 22 0.64 7.00 -6.04
CA ASN A 22 1.60 6.64 -7.07
C ASN A 22 0.95 5.75 -8.16
N PRO A 23 0.90 6.20 -9.43
CA PRO A 23 0.35 5.40 -10.52
C PRO A 23 1.19 4.14 -10.83
N MET A 24 2.43 4.06 -10.34
CA MET A 24 3.30 2.89 -10.50
C MET A 24 2.97 1.75 -9.52
N VAL A 25 2.11 2.00 -8.53
CA VAL A 25 1.63 0.96 -7.61
C VAL A 25 0.49 0.22 -8.29
N THR A 26 0.87 -0.69 -9.20
CA THR A 26 -0.05 -1.59 -9.91
C THR A 26 0.14 -3.03 -9.43
N PRO A 27 -0.76 -3.95 -9.78
CA PRO A 27 -0.58 -5.38 -9.47
C PRO A 27 0.71 -6.00 -10.01
N LEU A 28 1.36 -5.37 -10.99
CA LEU A 28 2.68 -5.77 -11.49
C LEU A 28 3.85 -5.29 -10.61
N LEU A 29 3.61 -4.48 -9.57
CA LEU A 29 4.62 -4.10 -8.58
C LEU A 29 4.96 -5.27 -7.65
N THR A 30 5.43 -6.36 -8.23
CA THR A 30 5.69 -7.61 -7.56
C THR A 30 6.76 -8.39 -8.31
N ASP A 31 7.42 -9.30 -7.61
CA ASP A 31 8.46 -10.11 -8.24
C ASP A 31 7.84 -11.22 -9.09
N LEU A 32 8.51 -11.61 -10.18
CA LEU A 32 8.00 -12.65 -11.08
C LEU A 32 7.70 -13.98 -10.36
N TYR A 33 8.43 -14.28 -9.28
CA TYR A 33 8.21 -15.50 -8.50
C TYR A 33 6.81 -15.53 -7.84
N GLN A 34 6.22 -14.37 -7.56
CA GLN A 34 4.89 -14.29 -6.95
C GLN A 34 3.83 -14.84 -7.91
N PHE A 35 3.97 -14.55 -9.21
CA PHE A 35 3.11 -15.12 -10.24
C PHE A 35 3.36 -16.61 -10.47
N THR A 36 4.61 -17.08 -10.42
CA THR A 36 4.88 -18.52 -10.55
C THR A 36 4.36 -19.32 -9.36
N MET A 37 4.40 -18.75 -8.15
CA MET A 37 3.78 -19.31 -6.95
C MET A 37 2.25 -19.30 -7.04
N ALA A 38 1.65 -18.18 -7.47
CA ALA A 38 0.21 -18.10 -7.71
C ALA A 38 -0.26 -19.13 -8.75
N TYR A 39 0.53 -19.33 -9.82
CA TYR A 39 0.29 -20.39 -10.80
C TYR A 39 0.38 -21.79 -10.19
N ALA A 40 1.36 -22.05 -9.32
CA ALA A 40 1.47 -23.33 -8.62
C ALA A 40 0.26 -23.59 -7.71
N TYR A 41 -0.26 -22.57 -7.01
CA TYR A 41 -1.50 -22.70 -6.23
C TYR A 41 -2.72 -22.94 -7.14
N TRP A 42 -2.80 -22.23 -8.27
CA TRP A 42 -3.88 -22.38 -9.23
C TRP A 42 -3.92 -23.79 -9.82
N ARG A 43 -2.78 -24.28 -10.29
CA ARG A 43 -2.62 -25.60 -10.90
C ARG A 43 -2.94 -26.75 -9.95
N ASN A 44 -2.67 -26.59 -8.66
CA ASN A 44 -3.00 -27.57 -7.64
C ASN A 44 -4.42 -27.42 -7.06
N GLY A 45 -5.23 -26.49 -7.59
CA GLY A 45 -6.60 -26.22 -7.09
C GLY A 45 -6.64 -25.58 -5.70
N LYS A 46 -5.53 -25.01 -5.23
CA LYS A 46 -5.38 -24.45 -3.87
C LYS A 46 -5.46 -22.92 -3.80
N HIS A 47 -5.57 -22.24 -4.93
CA HIS A 47 -5.56 -20.77 -5.02
C HIS A 47 -6.66 -20.07 -4.20
N LEU A 48 -7.75 -20.77 -3.89
CA LEU A 48 -8.88 -20.28 -3.06
C LEU A 48 -8.79 -20.70 -1.58
N GLU A 49 -7.76 -21.46 -1.18
CA GLU A 49 -7.56 -21.79 0.23
C GLU A 49 -7.32 -20.50 1.03
N ARG A 50 -8.00 -20.32 2.16
CA ARG A 50 -7.81 -19.15 3.02
C ARG A 50 -6.45 -19.23 3.70
N ALA A 51 -5.69 -18.16 3.61
CA ALA A 51 -4.41 -17.98 4.28
C ALA A 51 -4.39 -16.67 5.08
N VAL A 52 -3.55 -16.64 6.11
CA VAL A 52 -3.33 -15.48 6.97
C VAL A 52 -1.85 -15.12 6.94
N PHE A 53 -1.55 -13.86 6.61
CA PHE A 53 -0.20 -13.32 6.57
C PHE A 53 -0.07 -12.19 7.58
N ASP A 54 0.93 -12.28 8.45
CA ASP A 54 1.27 -11.23 9.42
C ASP A 54 2.52 -10.48 8.96
N LEU A 55 2.38 -9.18 8.74
CA LEU A 55 3.48 -8.27 8.45
C LEU A 55 4.06 -7.73 9.75
N PHE A 56 5.35 -7.99 9.96
CA PHE A 56 6.12 -7.47 11.07
C PHE A 56 7.56 -7.19 10.65
N PHE A 57 8.27 -6.38 11.44
CA PHE A 57 9.70 -6.11 11.23
C PHE A 57 10.54 -6.68 12.37
N ARG A 58 11.83 -6.94 12.09
CA ARG A 58 12.70 -7.66 13.03
C ARG A 58 13.60 -6.77 13.89
N LYS A 59 13.89 -5.56 13.42
CA LYS A 59 14.80 -4.61 14.06
C LYS A 59 14.31 -3.19 13.83
N ASN A 60 14.39 -2.35 14.85
CA ASN A 60 14.09 -0.93 14.70
C ASN A 60 15.09 -0.26 13.73
N PRO A 61 14.63 0.68 12.91
CA PRO A 61 15.49 1.44 12.03
C PRO A 61 16.39 2.39 12.84
N PHE A 62 17.50 2.79 12.25
CA PHE A 62 18.42 3.81 12.80
C PHE A 62 18.98 3.50 14.20
N GLY A 63 18.98 2.23 14.62
CA GLY A 63 19.38 1.80 15.97
C GLY A 63 18.52 2.38 17.09
N GLY A 64 17.28 2.81 16.79
CA GLY A 64 16.36 3.36 17.77
C GLY A 64 15.60 2.30 18.57
N GLU A 65 14.82 2.75 19.54
CA GLU A 65 13.98 1.89 20.39
C GLU A 65 12.54 1.73 19.87
N TYR A 66 12.13 2.56 18.91
CA TYR A 66 10.78 2.58 18.38
C TYR A 66 10.75 2.84 16.86
N THR A 67 9.62 2.50 16.25
CA THR A 67 9.26 2.81 14.86
C THR A 67 7.87 3.44 14.84
N ILE A 68 7.61 4.40 13.97
CA ILE A 68 6.26 4.92 13.73
C ILE A 68 5.67 4.17 12.54
N PHE A 69 4.51 3.57 12.74
CA PHE A 69 3.79 2.87 11.68
C PHE A 69 3.16 3.86 10.71
N ALA A 70 3.44 3.69 9.42
CA ALA A 70 2.86 4.48 8.33
C ALA A 70 2.81 3.68 7.03
N GLY A 71 2.01 4.16 6.08
CA GLY A 71 1.77 3.56 4.76
C GLY A 71 0.42 2.86 4.63
N LEU A 72 -0.42 2.88 5.67
CA LEU A 72 -1.68 2.14 5.69
C LEU A 72 -2.68 2.67 4.65
N GLU A 73 -2.74 4.00 4.47
CA GLU A 73 -3.65 4.62 3.52
C GLU A 73 -3.40 4.14 2.08
N GLU A 74 -2.13 4.08 1.66
CA GLU A 74 -1.77 3.63 0.32
C GLU A 74 -2.08 2.14 0.12
N CYS A 75 -1.89 1.30 1.14
CA CYS A 75 -2.29 -0.11 1.10
C CYS A 75 -3.81 -0.27 0.90
N ILE A 76 -4.62 0.52 1.59
CA ILE A 76 -6.09 0.49 1.47
C ILE A 76 -6.51 0.96 0.06
N ARG A 77 -5.92 2.06 -0.43
CA ARG A 77 -6.18 2.57 -1.79
C ARG A 77 -5.80 1.54 -2.86
N PHE A 78 -4.71 0.81 -2.66
CA PHE A 78 -4.25 -0.25 -3.56
C PHE A 78 -5.22 -1.43 -3.60
N ILE A 79 -5.62 -1.97 -2.44
CA ILE A 79 -6.61 -3.05 -2.35
C ILE A 79 -7.94 -2.65 -3.01
N ALA A 80 -8.42 -1.44 -2.75
CA ALA A 80 -9.70 -0.96 -3.27
C ALA A 80 -9.71 -0.83 -4.81
N ASN A 81 -8.54 -0.69 -5.44
CA ASN A 81 -8.38 -0.49 -6.89
C ASN A 81 -7.59 -1.63 -7.55
N PHE A 82 -7.42 -2.77 -6.86
CA PHE A 82 -6.63 -3.88 -7.36
C PHE A 82 -7.34 -4.57 -8.52
N LYS A 83 -6.86 -4.34 -9.75
CA LYS A 83 -7.30 -5.01 -10.98
C LYS A 83 -6.16 -5.04 -11.98
N PHE A 84 -6.04 -6.14 -12.72
CA PHE A 84 -5.12 -6.22 -13.86
C PHE A 84 -5.75 -5.60 -15.10
N THR A 85 -4.94 -4.86 -15.87
CA THR A 85 -5.35 -4.42 -17.21
C THR A 85 -5.08 -5.50 -18.26
N GLU A 86 -5.74 -5.40 -19.41
CA GLU A 86 -5.50 -6.33 -20.52
C GLU A 86 -4.05 -6.27 -21.02
N GLU A 87 -3.42 -5.09 -21.00
CA GLU A 87 -2.00 -4.97 -21.36
C GLU A 87 -1.10 -5.72 -20.36
N GLU A 88 -1.37 -5.61 -19.07
CA GLU A 88 -0.63 -6.32 -18.02
C GLU A 88 -0.78 -7.84 -18.14
N ILE A 89 -1.99 -8.33 -18.44
CA ILE A 89 -2.24 -9.75 -18.66
C ILE A 89 -1.52 -10.26 -19.91
N SER A 90 -1.54 -9.49 -21.00
CA SER A 90 -0.79 -9.81 -22.22
C SER A 90 0.72 -9.88 -21.95
N TYR A 91 1.24 -8.95 -21.14
CA TYR A 91 2.64 -8.95 -20.70
C TYR A 91 2.98 -10.19 -19.87
N LEU A 92 2.15 -10.54 -18.88
CA LEU A 92 2.34 -11.73 -18.05
C LEU A 92 2.32 -13.01 -18.89
N ARG A 93 1.43 -13.09 -19.88
CA ARG A 93 1.36 -14.21 -20.83
C ARG A 93 2.66 -14.37 -21.63
N SER A 94 3.24 -13.25 -22.08
CA SER A 94 4.54 -13.29 -22.78
C SER A 94 5.71 -13.66 -21.85
N SER A 95 5.64 -13.27 -20.58
CA SER A 95 6.69 -13.48 -19.58
C SER A 95 6.65 -14.87 -18.93
N LEU A 96 5.49 -15.54 -18.97
CA LEU A 96 5.25 -16.86 -18.38
C LEU A 96 4.70 -17.84 -19.43
N PRO A 97 5.48 -18.18 -20.47
CA PRO A 97 5.01 -18.99 -21.61
C PRO A 97 4.68 -20.44 -21.23
N THR A 98 5.09 -20.90 -20.06
CA THR A 98 4.83 -22.25 -19.55
C THR A 98 3.52 -22.37 -18.76
N CYS A 99 2.83 -21.24 -18.49
CA CYS A 99 1.58 -21.23 -17.76
C CYS A 99 0.39 -21.48 -18.68
N GLU A 100 -0.61 -22.18 -18.14
CA GLU A 100 -1.84 -22.53 -18.86
C GLU A 100 -2.77 -21.31 -19.03
N ASP A 101 -3.50 -21.25 -20.14
CA ASP A 101 -4.34 -20.07 -20.48
C ASP A 101 -5.39 -19.74 -19.41
N GLY A 102 -5.94 -20.76 -18.76
CA GLY A 102 -6.92 -20.60 -17.68
C GLY A 102 -6.38 -19.85 -16.45
N PHE A 103 -5.06 -19.83 -16.24
CA PHE A 103 -4.47 -19.02 -15.18
C PHE A 103 -4.59 -17.51 -15.47
N PHE A 104 -4.44 -17.10 -16.73
CA PHE A 104 -4.62 -15.70 -17.13
C PHE A 104 -6.09 -15.29 -17.10
N ASP A 105 -7.01 -16.24 -17.36
CA ASP A 105 -8.45 -16.02 -17.16
C ASP A 105 -8.77 -15.81 -15.68
N TYR A 106 -8.14 -16.58 -14.80
CA TYR A 106 -8.22 -16.36 -13.36
C TYR A 106 -7.71 -14.96 -12.99
N LEU A 107 -6.50 -14.58 -13.42
CA LEU A 107 -5.92 -13.26 -13.11
C LEU A 107 -6.81 -12.09 -13.56
N ARG A 108 -7.50 -12.20 -14.71
CA ARG A 108 -8.46 -11.18 -15.17
C ARG A 108 -9.66 -11.01 -14.26
N GLY A 109 -10.09 -12.09 -13.60
CA GLY A 109 -11.26 -12.10 -12.73
C GLY A 109 -10.98 -11.78 -11.27
N ILE A 110 -9.71 -11.61 -10.86
CA ILE A 110 -9.41 -11.43 -9.44
C ILE A 110 -9.73 -10.01 -8.98
N ASP A 111 -10.31 -9.94 -7.80
CA ASP A 111 -10.50 -8.71 -7.05
C ASP A 111 -10.10 -8.96 -5.58
N CYS A 112 -10.09 -7.90 -4.77
CA CYS A 112 -9.82 -8.01 -3.34
C CYS A 112 -11.08 -8.05 -2.46
N SER A 113 -12.22 -8.49 -3.00
CA SER A 113 -13.49 -8.50 -2.26
C SER A 113 -13.48 -9.46 -1.06
N ASP A 114 -12.75 -10.59 -1.19
CA ASP A 114 -12.62 -11.62 -0.14
C ASP A 114 -11.39 -11.41 0.76
N VAL A 115 -10.78 -10.22 0.74
CA VAL A 115 -9.59 -9.89 1.54
C VAL A 115 -9.97 -9.06 2.76
N GLU A 116 -9.57 -9.52 3.93
CA GLU A 116 -9.72 -8.82 5.19
C GLU A 116 -8.36 -8.28 5.65
N VAL A 117 -8.31 -7.02 6.07
CA VAL A 117 -7.09 -6.37 6.56
C VAL A 117 -7.32 -5.83 7.97
N TYR A 118 -6.50 -6.27 8.90
CA TYR A 118 -6.44 -5.77 10.27
C TYR A 118 -5.10 -5.06 10.46
N ALA A 119 -5.11 -3.81 10.93
CA ALA A 119 -3.88 -3.04 11.07
C ALA A 119 -3.88 -2.16 12.31
N VAL A 120 -2.69 -1.88 12.84
CA VAL A 120 -2.50 -0.80 13.81
C VAL A 120 -2.76 0.55 13.15
N SER A 121 -3.27 1.52 13.91
CA SER A 121 -3.56 2.85 13.36
C SER A 121 -2.28 3.55 12.90
N GLU A 122 -2.35 4.26 11.78
CA GLU A 122 -1.24 5.07 11.26
C GLU A 122 -0.82 6.14 12.28
N GLY A 123 0.49 6.36 12.43
CA GLY A 123 1.07 7.23 13.45
C GLY A 123 1.33 6.54 14.80
N THR A 124 0.92 5.29 14.97
CA THR A 124 1.17 4.53 16.21
C THR A 124 2.64 4.14 16.36
N VAL A 125 3.13 4.19 17.59
CA VAL A 125 4.47 3.68 17.94
C VAL A 125 4.45 2.16 18.01
N VAL A 126 5.31 1.52 17.24
CA VAL A 126 5.39 0.07 17.08
C VAL A 126 6.80 -0.46 17.34
N PHE A 127 6.88 -1.75 17.66
CA PHE A 127 8.08 -2.44 18.11
C PHE A 127 8.39 -3.68 17.26
N PRO A 128 9.64 -4.17 17.27
CA PRO A 128 10.00 -5.35 16.50
C PRO A 128 9.23 -6.60 16.95
N LYS A 129 8.98 -7.51 15.99
CA LYS A 129 8.35 -8.82 16.20
C LYS A 129 6.90 -8.77 16.71
N MET A 130 6.22 -7.64 16.51
CA MET A 130 4.77 -7.55 16.70
C MET A 130 4.06 -7.48 15.34
N PRO A 131 2.86 -8.08 15.20
CA PRO A 131 2.08 -7.94 13.97
C PRO A 131 1.61 -6.50 13.82
N LEU A 132 1.98 -5.86 12.71
CA LEU A 132 1.56 -4.50 12.36
C LEU A 132 0.28 -4.50 11.54
N LEU A 133 0.25 -5.44 10.59
CA LEU A 133 -0.82 -5.60 9.64
C LEU A 133 -0.99 -7.10 9.37
N ARG A 134 -2.24 -7.56 9.44
CA ARG A 134 -2.66 -8.92 9.14
C ARG A 134 -3.56 -8.89 7.92
N VAL A 135 -3.26 -9.73 6.95
CA VAL A 135 -4.08 -9.91 5.74
C VAL A 135 -4.61 -11.34 5.72
N GLU A 136 -5.92 -11.48 5.59
CA GLU A 136 -6.60 -12.77 5.47
C GLU A 136 -7.36 -12.84 4.16
N GLY A 137 -7.30 -13.97 3.45
CA GLY A 137 -8.00 -14.14 2.17
C GLY A 137 -7.46 -15.32 1.35
N PRO A 138 -7.86 -15.44 0.07
CA PRO A 138 -7.37 -16.48 -0.83
C PRO A 138 -5.85 -16.45 -0.97
N VAL A 139 -5.17 -17.59 -0.78
CA VAL A 139 -3.71 -17.67 -0.70
C VAL A 139 -3.00 -17.09 -1.92
N ALA A 140 -3.51 -17.32 -3.13
CA ALA A 140 -2.89 -16.79 -4.35
C ALA A 140 -2.97 -15.26 -4.41
N LEU A 141 -4.06 -14.67 -3.91
CA LEU A 141 -4.27 -13.23 -3.90
C LEU A 141 -3.46 -12.55 -2.80
N VAL A 142 -3.52 -13.07 -1.56
CA VAL A 142 -2.78 -12.49 -0.43
C VAL A 142 -1.27 -12.56 -0.68
N GLN A 143 -0.79 -13.61 -1.34
CA GLN A 143 0.60 -13.73 -1.78
C GLN A 143 1.00 -12.62 -2.77
N LEU A 144 0.13 -12.25 -3.73
CA LEU A 144 0.40 -11.17 -4.68
C LEU A 144 0.46 -9.78 -3.99
N LEU A 145 -0.26 -9.59 -2.89
CA LEU A 145 -0.27 -8.35 -2.12
C LEU A 145 1.01 -8.15 -1.28
N GLU A 146 1.79 -9.21 -1.03
CA GLU A 146 2.97 -9.17 -0.15
C GLU A 146 3.97 -8.09 -0.57
N THR A 147 4.45 -8.14 -1.82
CA THR A 147 5.51 -7.24 -2.29
C THR A 147 5.09 -5.76 -2.28
N PRO A 148 3.91 -5.37 -2.83
CA PRO A 148 3.41 -3.99 -2.71
C PRO A 148 3.28 -3.52 -1.26
N PHE A 149 2.74 -4.36 -0.37
CA PHE A 149 2.51 -3.99 1.03
C PHE A 149 3.81 -3.74 1.77
N VAL A 150 4.77 -4.65 1.59
CA VAL A 150 6.12 -4.53 2.15
C VAL A 150 6.81 -3.27 1.62
N ASN A 151 6.64 -2.92 0.33
CA ASN A 151 7.23 -1.72 -0.25
C ASN A 151 6.65 -0.43 0.35
N LEU A 152 5.31 -0.32 0.37
CA LEU A 152 4.59 0.87 0.85
C LEU A 152 4.85 1.13 2.35
N ILE A 153 4.71 0.09 3.18
CA ILE A 153 4.81 0.23 4.64
C ILE A 153 6.25 0.48 5.08
N ASN A 154 7.24 -0.20 4.50
CA ASN A 154 8.64 -0.02 4.91
C ASN A 154 9.13 1.39 4.62
N TYR A 155 8.85 1.91 3.42
CA TYR A 155 9.27 3.26 3.06
C TYR A 155 8.62 4.31 3.95
N ALA A 156 7.30 4.24 4.08
CA ALA A 156 6.52 5.19 4.88
C ALA A 156 6.95 5.20 6.35
N SER A 157 7.05 4.01 6.98
CA SER A 157 7.44 3.88 8.39
C SER A 157 8.88 4.34 8.63
N LEU A 158 9.80 4.11 7.68
CA LEU A 158 11.19 4.56 7.79
C LEU A 158 11.28 6.10 7.76
N VAL A 159 10.56 6.75 6.86
CA VAL A 159 10.53 8.22 6.74
C VAL A 159 9.89 8.85 7.97
N ALA A 160 8.72 8.37 8.39
CA ALA A 160 8.02 8.87 9.57
C ALA A 160 8.86 8.74 10.85
N THR A 161 9.53 7.59 11.03
CA THR A 161 10.43 7.38 12.18
C THR A 161 11.63 8.32 12.15
N ASN A 162 12.22 8.54 10.98
CA ASN A 162 13.34 9.47 10.85
C ASN A 162 12.90 10.91 11.16
N ALA A 163 11.74 11.33 10.66
CA ALA A 163 11.19 12.64 10.92
C ALA A 163 10.92 12.87 12.42
N SER A 164 10.36 11.87 13.11
CA SER A 164 10.18 11.92 14.57
C SER A 164 11.48 12.07 15.34
N ARG A 165 12.55 11.40 14.91
CA ARG A 165 13.88 11.58 15.53
C ARG A 165 14.38 13.02 15.38
N HIS A 166 14.19 13.64 14.21
CA HIS A 166 14.57 15.05 14.01
C HIS A 166 13.71 15.98 14.86
N ARG A 167 12.39 15.75 14.95
CA ARG A 167 11.50 16.48 15.85
C ARG A 167 11.93 16.36 17.31
N PHE A 168 12.30 15.17 17.75
CA PHE A 168 12.78 14.94 19.11
C PHE A 168 14.02 15.78 19.44
N VAL A 169 15.00 15.83 18.53
CA VAL A 169 16.24 16.60 18.72
C VAL A 169 16.01 18.10 18.60
N ALA A 170 15.18 18.56 17.66
CA ALA A 170 14.91 19.98 17.43
C ALA A 170 14.05 20.61 18.54
N GLY A 171 13.21 19.80 19.21
CA GLY A 171 12.25 20.24 20.20
C GLY A 171 10.99 20.85 19.57
N LYS A 172 10.00 21.18 20.41
CA LYS A 172 8.69 21.70 19.97
C LYS A 172 8.71 23.18 19.55
N SER A 173 9.74 23.93 19.93
CA SER A 173 9.80 25.38 19.71
C SER A 173 10.37 25.79 18.35
N LYS A 174 10.94 24.84 17.59
CA LYS A 174 11.56 25.09 16.30
C LYS A 174 10.66 24.58 15.17
N ALA A 175 10.52 25.40 14.13
CA ALA A 175 9.84 24.99 12.91
C ALA A 175 10.74 24.02 12.11
N LEU A 176 10.22 22.84 11.78
CA LEU A 176 10.85 21.86 10.92
C LEU A 176 10.18 21.86 9.55
N LEU A 177 10.99 22.09 8.51
CA LEU A 177 10.54 22.20 7.14
C LEU A 177 11.17 21.11 6.27
N GLU A 178 10.34 20.43 5.48
CA GLU A 178 10.77 19.38 4.56
C GLU A 178 11.06 19.99 3.17
N PHE A 179 12.30 19.81 2.67
CA PHE A 179 12.80 20.36 1.40
C PHE A 179 13.50 19.31 0.51
N GLY A 180 13.19 18.04 0.73
CA GLY A 180 13.78 16.86 0.12
C GLY A 180 13.27 16.52 -1.28
N LEU A 181 12.18 17.13 -1.75
CA LEU A 181 11.55 16.86 -3.07
C LEU A 181 12.56 16.61 -4.22
N ARG A 182 13.56 17.50 -4.37
CA ARG A 182 14.54 17.43 -5.47
C ARG A 182 15.54 16.26 -5.39
N ARG A 183 15.55 15.54 -4.27
CA ARG A 183 16.42 14.39 -3.98
C ARG A 183 15.63 13.15 -3.54
N ALA A 184 14.31 13.25 -3.48
CA ALA A 184 13.47 12.12 -3.15
C ALA A 184 13.52 11.08 -4.27
N GLN A 185 13.34 9.81 -3.90
CA GLN A 185 13.56 8.69 -4.82
C GLN A 185 12.34 8.48 -5.71
N GLY A 186 12.55 8.62 -7.02
CA GLY A 186 11.50 8.40 -8.02
C GLY A 186 10.50 9.56 -8.14
N PRO A 187 9.56 9.45 -9.10
CA PRO A 187 8.60 10.53 -9.42
C PRO A 187 7.67 10.88 -8.25
N ASP A 188 7.27 9.88 -7.46
CA ASP A 188 6.36 10.05 -6.32
C ASP A 188 7.08 10.16 -4.96
N GLY A 189 8.40 9.96 -4.93
CA GLY A 189 9.19 10.04 -3.71
C GLY A 189 9.03 11.39 -3.00
N GLY A 190 8.78 12.45 -3.75
CA GLY A 190 8.52 13.77 -3.21
C GLY A 190 7.28 13.82 -2.33
N ILE A 191 6.13 13.45 -2.89
CA ILE A 191 4.83 13.56 -2.24
C ILE A 191 4.77 12.63 -1.02
N SER A 192 5.15 11.37 -1.24
CA SER A 192 5.21 10.36 -0.18
C SER A 192 6.17 10.75 0.95
N ALA A 193 7.38 11.22 0.65
CA ALA A 193 8.32 11.68 1.68
C ALA A 193 7.76 12.86 2.47
N SER A 194 7.20 13.86 1.79
CA SER A 194 6.63 15.05 2.44
C SER A 194 5.49 14.67 3.38
N LYS A 195 4.57 13.80 2.93
CA LYS A 195 3.45 13.30 3.73
C LYS A 195 3.92 12.59 5.00
N TYR A 196 4.85 11.64 4.87
CA TYR A 196 5.32 10.88 6.04
C TYR A 196 6.28 11.69 6.94
N CYS A 197 6.97 12.70 6.41
CA CYS A 197 7.71 13.66 7.24
C CYS A 197 6.76 14.50 8.10
N TYR A 198 5.64 14.96 7.52
CA TYR A 198 4.60 15.68 8.26
C TYR A 198 4.01 14.81 9.37
N LEU A 199 3.64 13.56 9.05
CA LEU A 199 3.18 12.57 10.04
C LEU A 199 4.19 12.34 11.17
N GLY A 200 5.50 12.31 10.84
CA GLY A 200 6.57 12.19 11.82
C GLY A 200 6.85 13.45 12.63
N GLY A 201 6.16 14.57 12.36
CA GLY A 201 6.21 15.78 13.17
C GLY A 201 6.94 16.97 12.56
N PHE A 202 7.15 17.01 11.23
CA PHE A 202 7.56 18.24 10.55
C PHE A 202 6.34 19.18 10.41
N ASP A 203 6.56 20.49 10.46
CA ASP A 203 5.47 21.48 10.51
C ASP A 203 4.96 21.86 9.12
N ALA A 204 5.83 21.86 8.12
CA ALA A 204 5.43 22.12 6.75
C ALA A 204 6.37 21.47 5.74
N THR A 205 5.83 21.26 4.54
CA THR A 205 6.59 20.94 3.34
C THR A 205 6.47 22.09 2.34
N ARG A 206 7.39 22.13 1.38
CA ARG A 206 7.29 23.04 0.23
C ARG A 206 6.30 22.57 -0.84
N PHE A 207 5.66 21.42 -0.65
CA PHE A 207 4.69 20.87 -1.58
C PHE A 207 3.28 21.43 -1.29
N ASP A 208 2.76 22.22 -2.22
CA ASP A 208 1.57 23.07 -2.03
C ASP A 208 0.27 22.27 -1.82
N SER A 209 0.20 21.01 -2.25
CA SER A 209 -1.03 20.21 -2.17
C SER A 209 -1.25 19.51 -0.82
N ILE A 210 -0.26 19.44 0.06
CA ILE A 210 -0.41 18.84 1.40
C ILE A 210 -0.89 19.89 2.42
N ASN A 211 -0.63 21.18 2.19
CA ASN A 211 -1.06 22.27 3.06
C ASN A 211 -2.50 22.77 2.77
N ALA A 212 -3.20 22.14 1.83
CA ALA A 212 -4.51 22.62 1.32
C ALA A 212 -5.72 21.88 1.92
N SER A 213 -5.52 21.04 2.94
CA SER A 213 -6.57 20.20 3.53
C SER A 213 -6.86 20.48 5.01
N ASP A 214 -6.69 21.74 5.43
CA ASP A 214 -7.28 22.29 6.68
C ASP A 214 -8.45 23.24 6.35
#